data_AF-U9SIE8-F1
#
_entry.id   AF-U9SIE8-F1
#
_cell.length_a   1.000
_cell.length_b   1.000
_cell.length_c   1.000
_cell.angle_alpha   90.00
_cell.angle_beta   90.00
_cell.angle_gamma   90.00
#
_symmetry.space_group_name_H-M   'P 1'
#
loop_
_entity.id
_entity.type
_entity.pdbx_description
1 polymer ?
#
loop_
_entity_poly.entity_id
_entity_poly.type
_entity_poly.pdbx_seq_one_letter_code
_entity_poly.pdbx_strand_id
1 'polypeptide(L)'
;MIRLTRYFPLLFLPVWHSIEIDRRVRQFCRIVSESLEEVTWSLNSNWKDYFDNQTHDISTEWNWTAHWHYLNNINKSRCDNFDTNNTLINFIKSSNNLLPTVDNLRKRNDIYDDVPCPACRDHEETLNHLVICTGLEQAFLTAEKETIDKIRKYLKRFKCKKSVTINELYISIFEYRDPAFPELKQRNRQELLRGLISHTIVKKLRKLTSKRIASLLSLKIIKYFHEAFRKHVWKPRCKMMNELEESLHITHQDKCKTSRTHKEDAETQRDHYRHTLTAFREQKASKYNEGLRRCKDHLYRLVTTGLLPPWKSRKITVQHKNNNNNNNNKKNYDK
;
A
#
# COMPACT_ATOMS: atom_id res chain seq x y z
N MET A 1 -35.95 -2.19 1.15
CA MET A 1 -36.05 -3.02 2.37
C MET A 1 -36.30 -4.46 1.92
N ILE A 2 -35.30 -5.35 1.93
CA ILE A 2 -35.47 -6.74 1.45
C ILE A 2 -35.22 -7.70 2.62
N ARG A 3 -36.31 -8.31 3.11
CA ARG A 3 -36.29 -9.50 3.97
C ARG A 3 -36.06 -10.71 3.06
N LEU A 4 -34.98 -11.46 3.32
CA LEU A 4 -34.78 -12.78 2.75
C LEU A 4 -35.24 -13.82 3.78
N THR A 5 -36.44 -14.36 3.58
CA THR A 5 -36.92 -15.56 4.27
C THR A 5 -36.19 -16.78 3.71
N ARG A 6 -35.87 -17.71 4.61
CA ARG A 6 -35.26 -19.01 4.30
C ARG A 6 -36.20 -19.81 3.39
N TYR A 7 -35.63 -20.42 2.34
CA TYR A 7 -36.29 -21.29 1.35
C TYR A 7 -37.12 -20.57 0.27
N PHE A 8 -36.43 -19.98 -0.71
CA PHE A 8 -36.91 -19.94 -2.09
C PHE A 8 -35.98 -20.84 -2.93
N PRO A 9 -36.47 -21.82 -3.69
CA PRO A 9 -35.66 -22.47 -4.70
C PRO A 9 -35.30 -21.41 -5.74
N LEU A 10 -34.01 -21.14 -5.92
CA LEU A 10 -33.57 -20.30 -7.02
C LEU A 10 -33.95 -21.05 -8.31
N LEU A 11 -34.93 -20.56 -9.06
CA LEU A 11 -35.30 -21.06 -10.40
C LEU A 11 -34.16 -20.90 -11.43
N PHE A 12 -33.08 -20.23 -11.04
CA PHE A 12 -31.91 -19.94 -11.83
C PHE A 12 -30.68 -19.97 -10.92
N LEU A 13 -29.73 -20.84 -11.21
CA LEU A 13 -28.40 -20.77 -10.61
C LEU A 13 -27.61 -19.67 -11.35
N PRO A 14 -27.14 -18.62 -10.66
CA PRO A 14 -26.30 -17.63 -11.31
C PRO A 14 -25.01 -18.30 -11.80
N VAL A 15 -24.70 -18.09 -13.06
CA VAL A 15 -23.53 -18.69 -13.72
C VAL A 15 -22.46 -17.60 -13.92
N TRP A 16 -21.21 -17.91 -13.64
CA TRP A 16 -20.05 -17.07 -13.95
C TRP A 16 -19.06 -17.84 -14.82
N HIS A 17 -18.83 -17.39 -16.06
CA HIS A 17 -18.01 -18.10 -17.05
C HIS A 17 -18.41 -19.58 -17.20
N SER A 18 -19.71 -19.85 -17.35
CA SER A 18 -20.26 -21.21 -17.46
C SER A 18 -20.08 -22.09 -16.20
N ILE A 19 -19.68 -21.50 -15.07
CA ILE A 19 -19.57 -22.17 -13.77
C ILE A 19 -20.76 -21.77 -12.90
N GLU A 20 -21.53 -22.75 -12.46
CA GLU A 20 -22.68 -22.55 -11.57
C GLU A 20 -22.23 -22.08 -10.18
N ILE A 21 -22.82 -20.98 -9.71
CA ILE A 21 -22.62 -20.49 -8.35
C ILE A 21 -23.70 -21.12 -7.47
N ASP A 22 -23.50 -22.39 -7.13
CA ASP A 22 -24.46 -23.22 -6.39
C ASP A 22 -24.64 -22.78 -4.93
N ARG A 23 -23.71 -22.00 -4.34
CA ARG A 23 -23.76 -21.66 -2.90
C ARG A 23 -23.40 -20.22 -2.57
N ARG A 24 -24.21 -19.63 -1.66
CA ARG A 24 -23.99 -18.34 -0.99
C ARG A 24 -23.82 -17.16 -1.96
N VAL A 25 -24.81 -16.92 -2.83
CA VAL A 25 -24.87 -15.76 -3.75
C VAL A 25 -24.47 -14.43 -3.08
N ARG A 26 -24.93 -14.16 -1.84
CA ARG A 26 -24.52 -12.97 -1.08
C ARG A 26 -23.01 -12.90 -0.83
N GLN A 27 -22.38 -14.02 -0.50
CA GLN A 27 -20.93 -14.10 -0.32
C GLN A 27 -20.22 -13.86 -1.65
N PHE A 28 -20.74 -14.41 -2.76
CA PHE A 28 -20.20 -14.15 -4.09
C PHE A 28 -20.31 -12.67 -4.48
N CYS A 29 -21.49 -12.04 -4.34
CA CYS A 29 -21.66 -10.61 -4.60
C CYS A 29 -20.70 -9.77 -3.76
N ARG A 30 -20.51 -10.10 -2.48
CA ARG A 30 -19.53 -9.43 -1.62
C ARG A 30 -18.11 -9.58 -2.17
N ILE A 31 -17.71 -10.78 -2.59
CA ILE A 31 -16.39 -11.03 -3.20
C ILE A 31 -16.22 -10.19 -4.47
N VAL A 32 -17.24 -10.09 -5.33
CA VAL A 32 -17.19 -9.28 -6.55
C VAL A 32 -17.02 -7.79 -6.20
N SER A 33 -17.83 -7.26 -5.29
CA SER A 33 -17.73 -5.86 -4.85
C SER A 33 -16.37 -5.55 -4.23
N GLU A 34 -15.90 -6.36 -3.28
CA GLU A 34 -14.58 -6.21 -2.65
C GLU A 34 -13.46 -6.30 -3.70
N SER A 35 -13.57 -7.23 -4.67
CA SER A 35 -12.58 -7.36 -5.75
C SER A 35 -12.54 -6.14 -6.66
N LEU A 36 -13.69 -5.55 -6.97
CA LEU A 36 -13.77 -4.37 -7.81
C LEU A 36 -13.15 -3.14 -7.12
N GLU A 37 -13.41 -2.96 -5.83
CA GLU A 37 -12.80 -1.90 -5.01
C GLU A 37 -11.27 -2.06 -4.97
N GLU A 38 -10.79 -3.27 -4.65
CA GLU A 38 -9.36 -3.57 -4.55
C GLU A 38 -8.64 -3.40 -5.90
N VAL A 39 -9.26 -3.78 -7.01
CA VAL A 39 -8.71 -3.58 -8.35
C VAL A 39 -8.72 -2.10 -8.75
N THR A 40 -9.78 -1.37 -8.41
CA THR A 40 -9.82 0.07 -8.71
C THR A 40 -8.71 0.81 -7.95
N TRP A 41 -8.42 0.38 -6.72
CA TRP A 41 -7.31 0.91 -5.94
C TRP A 41 -5.95 0.54 -6.56
N SER A 42 -5.78 -0.68 -7.10
CA SER A 42 -4.52 -1.08 -7.75
C SER A 42 -4.20 -0.30 -9.02
N LEU A 43 -5.20 0.33 -9.64
CA LEU A 43 -5.05 1.22 -10.79
C LEU A 43 -4.69 2.67 -10.43
N ASN A 44 -4.51 2.98 -9.14
CA ASN A 44 -3.97 4.25 -8.72
C ASN A 44 -2.57 4.43 -9.34
N SER A 45 -2.31 5.57 -9.99
CA SER A 45 -1.06 5.83 -10.72
C SER A 45 0.18 5.64 -9.84
N ASN A 46 0.08 5.96 -8.55
CA ASN A 46 1.20 5.82 -7.61
C ASN A 46 1.47 4.37 -7.18
N TRP A 47 0.58 3.45 -7.53
CA TRP A 47 0.60 2.05 -7.13
C TRP A 47 0.62 1.09 -8.32
N LYS A 48 0.15 1.51 -9.49
CA LYS A 48 -0.03 0.70 -10.70
C LYS A 48 1.17 -0.21 -10.98
N ASP A 49 2.39 0.32 -10.94
CA ASP A 49 3.60 -0.45 -11.23
C ASP A 49 3.87 -1.57 -10.19
N TYR A 50 3.46 -1.38 -8.93
CA TYR A 50 3.55 -2.41 -7.89
C TYR A 50 2.52 -3.54 -8.09
N PHE A 51 1.52 -3.35 -8.95
CA PHE A 51 0.49 -4.33 -9.27
C PHE A 51 0.66 -4.94 -10.66
N ASP A 52 1.17 -4.18 -11.63
CA ASP A 52 1.25 -4.53 -13.05
C ASP A 52 2.47 -5.41 -13.38
N ASN A 53 3.57 -5.27 -12.64
CA ASN A 53 4.83 -6.04 -12.82
C ASN A 53 4.72 -7.53 -12.38
N GLN A 54 3.51 -8.10 -12.37
CA GLN A 54 3.26 -9.52 -12.04
C GLN A 54 3.26 -10.43 -13.28
N THR A 55 3.92 -10.02 -14.37
CA THR A 55 4.10 -10.80 -15.58
C THR A 55 5.11 -11.95 -15.36
N HIS A 56 4.53 -13.11 -15.04
CA HIS A 56 5.01 -14.47 -15.28
C HIS A 56 6.28 -15.05 -14.62
N ASP A 57 7.18 -14.30 -13.97
CA ASP A 57 8.28 -15.01 -13.23
C ASP A 57 8.93 -14.29 -12.02
N ILE A 58 8.16 -13.51 -11.26
CA ILE A 58 8.58 -13.00 -9.94
C ILE A 58 7.41 -13.16 -8.98
N SER A 59 7.20 -14.36 -8.44
CA SER A 59 6.14 -14.55 -7.44
C SER A 59 6.34 -13.57 -6.28
N THR A 60 5.41 -12.63 -6.08
CA THR A 60 5.26 -11.86 -4.84
C THR A 60 6.52 -11.12 -4.38
N GLU A 61 6.80 -9.94 -4.93
CA GLU A 61 7.97 -9.17 -4.51
C GLU A 61 7.81 -8.58 -3.08
N TRP A 62 6.60 -8.19 -2.70
CA TRP A 62 6.33 -7.54 -1.40
C TRP A 62 5.40 -8.33 -0.49
N ASN A 63 5.68 -8.28 0.82
CA ASN A 63 4.85 -8.85 1.88
C ASN A 63 3.62 -7.96 2.17
N TRP A 64 2.65 -8.00 1.26
CA TRP A 64 1.37 -7.28 1.39
C TRP A 64 0.60 -7.62 2.67
N THR A 65 0.77 -8.83 3.19
CA THR A 65 0.14 -9.22 4.47
C THR A 65 0.61 -8.32 5.62
N ALA A 66 1.90 -7.96 5.66
CA ALA A 66 2.41 -7.03 6.68
C ALA A 66 1.87 -5.60 6.50
N HIS A 67 1.78 -5.13 5.25
CA HIS A 67 1.19 -3.83 4.90
C HIS A 67 -0.24 -3.70 5.43
N TRP A 68 -1.11 -4.64 5.04
CA TRP A 68 -2.52 -4.63 5.44
C TRP A 68 -2.73 -4.82 6.94
N HIS A 69 -1.94 -5.69 7.57
CA HIS A 69 -1.99 -5.81 9.02
C HIS A 69 -1.60 -4.52 9.73
N TYR A 70 -0.61 -3.78 9.23
CA TYR A 70 -0.23 -2.50 9.82
C TYR A 70 -1.35 -1.47 9.67
N LEU A 71 -1.87 -1.30 8.44
CA LEU A 71 -2.95 -0.36 8.16
C LEU A 71 -4.18 -0.64 9.05
N ASN A 72 -4.59 -1.90 9.16
CA ASN A 72 -5.71 -2.32 10.01
C ASN A 72 -5.43 -2.09 11.50
N ASN A 73 -4.19 -2.31 11.96
CA ASN A 73 -3.80 -2.07 13.35
C ASN A 73 -3.81 -0.58 13.72
N ILE A 74 -3.44 0.31 12.79
CA ILE A 74 -3.56 1.75 13.02
C ILE A 74 -5.04 2.13 13.08
N ASN A 75 -5.86 1.63 12.15
CA ASN A 75 -7.27 2.01 12.06
C ASN A 75 -8.09 1.58 13.31
N LYS A 76 -7.66 0.57 14.08
CA LYS A 76 -8.41 0.03 15.23
C LYS A 76 -9.92 -0.17 14.95
N SER A 77 -10.26 -0.53 13.72
CA SER A 77 -11.64 -0.64 13.20
C SER A 77 -12.45 0.65 13.09
N ARG A 78 -12.16 1.74 13.82
CA ARG A 78 -12.98 2.98 13.83
C ARG A 78 -12.22 4.30 13.97
N CYS A 79 -10.90 4.28 14.15
CA CYS A 79 -10.07 5.48 14.35
C CYS A 79 -10.67 6.44 15.40
N ASP A 80 -10.58 6.04 16.67
CA ASP A 80 -11.33 6.65 17.79
C ASP A 80 -10.71 7.90 18.41
N ASN A 81 -9.49 8.29 18.01
CA ASN A 81 -8.79 9.45 18.57
C ASN A 81 -7.91 10.17 17.53
N PHE A 82 -7.64 11.46 17.80
CA PHE A 82 -6.88 12.33 16.91
C PHE A 82 -5.46 11.85 16.64
N ASP A 83 -4.77 11.27 17.61
CA ASP A 83 -3.39 10.77 17.42
C ASP A 83 -3.33 9.57 16.47
N THR A 84 -4.29 8.66 16.62
CA THR A 84 -4.46 7.50 15.75
C THR A 84 -4.82 7.95 14.35
N ASN A 85 -5.72 8.94 14.23
CA ASN A 85 -6.08 9.55 12.95
C ASN A 85 -4.89 10.22 12.27
N ASN A 86 -4.11 11.00 13.01
CA ASN A 86 -2.90 11.67 12.50
C ASN A 86 -1.86 10.65 12.01
N THR A 87 -1.73 9.52 12.70
CA THR A 87 -0.85 8.43 12.29
C THR A 87 -1.36 7.75 11.02
N LEU A 88 -2.67 7.45 10.95
CA LEU A 88 -3.31 6.86 9.79
C LEU A 88 -3.18 7.75 8.55
N ILE A 89 -3.52 9.03 8.68
CA ILE A 89 -3.44 10.00 7.59
C ILE A 89 -1.99 10.16 7.12
N ASN A 90 -1.03 10.24 8.03
CA ASN A 90 0.37 10.35 7.64
C ASN A 90 0.85 9.10 6.89
N PHE A 91 0.48 7.90 7.36
CA PHE A 91 0.78 6.64 6.67
C PHE A 91 0.15 6.62 5.28
N ILE A 92 -1.16 6.89 5.15
CA ILE A 92 -1.86 6.92 3.87
C ILE A 92 -1.22 7.93 2.92
N LYS A 93 -0.92 9.15 3.40
CA LYS A 93 -0.29 10.19 2.57
C LYS A 93 1.10 9.78 2.11
N SER A 94 1.91 9.22 2.99
CA SER A 94 3.23 8.69 2.67
C SER A 94 3.15 7.61 1.59
N SER A 95 2.27 6.62 1.78
CA SER A 95 2.17 5.50 0.84
C SER A 95 1.59 5.84 -0.52
N ASN A 96 0.80 6.90 -0.60
CA ASN A 96 0.16 7.33 -1.85
C ASN A 96 0.86 8.53 -2.50
N ASN A 97 2.06 8.94 -2.05
CA ASN A 97 2.75 10.13 -2.56
C ASN A 97 1.88 11.42 -2.47
N LEU A 98 1.21 11.60 -1.33
CA LEU A 98 0.34 12.75 -1.02
C LEU A 98 0.84 13.56 0.18
N LEU A 99 2.10 13.36 0.58
CA LEU A 99 2.74 14.25 1.54
C LEU A 99 2.88 15.64 0.91
N PRO A 100 2.79 16.73 1.70
CA PRO A 100 2.99 18.10 1.22
C PRO A 100 4.48 18.39 0.93
N THR A 101 5.06 17.60 0.04
CA THR A 101 6.29 17.91 -0.69
C THR A 101 6.04 19.06 -1.65
N VAL A 102 7.08 19.79 -2.04
CA VAL A 102 6.92 20.99 -2.88
C VAL A 102 6.19 20.67 -4.20
N ASP A 103 6.48 19.55 -4.85
CA ASP A 103 5.76 19.12 -6.07
C ASP A 103 4.24 18.99 -5.87
N ASN A 104 3.81 18.57 -4.67
CA ASN A 104 2.40 18.42 -4.34
C ASN A 104 1.75 19.73 -3.88
N LEU A 105 2.53 20.65 -3.29
CA LEU A 105 2.08 21.98 -2.92
C LEU A 105 1.85 22.83 -4.18
N ARG A 106 2.79 22.77 -5.13
CA ARG A 106 2.73 23.46 -6.42
C ARG A 106 1.47 23.17 -7.23
N LYS A 107 1.02 21.90 -7.22
CA LYS A 107 -0.25 21.49 -7.85
C LYS A 107 -1.49 22.21 -7.33
N ARG A 108 -1.40 22.88 -6.17
CA ARG A 108 -2.53 23.55 -5.50
C ARG A 108 -2.38 25.06 -5.48
N ASN A 109 -1.14 25.56 -5.53
CA ASN A 109 -0.80 26.95 -5.33
C ASN A 109 0.53 27.26 -6.03
N ASP A 110 0.47 28.20 -6.96
CA ASP A 110 1.55 28.69 -7.85
C ASP A 110 2.68 29.40 -7.09
N ILE A 111 2.45 29.84 -5.84
CA ILE A 111 3.51 30.41 -5.00
C ILE A 111 4.68 29.45 -4.74
N TYR A 112 4.50 28.14 -5.00
CA TYR A 112 5.52 27.11 -4.84
C TYR A 112 6.19 26.71 -6.17
N ASP A 113 5.97 27.43 -7.27
CA ASP A 113 6.55 27.13 -8.58
C ASP A 113 8.09 27.14 -8.52
N ASP A 114 8.68 28.17 -7.93
CA ASP A 114 10.15 28.31 -7.86
C ASP A 114 10.75 27.87 -6.53
N VAL A 115 9.95 27.22 -5.66
CA VAL A 115 10.43 26.80 -4.33
C VAL A 115 11.28 25.52 -4.47
N PRO A 116 12.55 25.53 -4.06
CA PRO A 116 13.39 24.33 -4.08
C PRO A 116 13.09 23.44 -2.86
N CYS A 117 13.73 22.28 -2.78
CA CYS A 117 13.68 21.44 -1.60
C CYS A 117 14.14 22.21 -0.35
N PRO A 118 13.36 22.22 0.74
CA PRO A 118 13.72 22.97 1.95
C PRO A 118 14.97 22.44 2.65
N ALA A 119 15.36 21.19 2.38
CA ALA A 119 16.52 20.57 3.02
C ALA A 119 17.83 20.77 2.24
N CYS A 120 17.86 20.52 0.93
CA CYS A 120 19.09 20.67 0.13
C CYS A 120 19.18 21.99 -0.64
N ARG A 121 18.06 22.71 -0.84
CA ARG A 121 17.94 23.97 -1.59
C ARG A 121 18.42 23.94 -3.05
N ASP A 122 18.64 22.75 -3.60
CA ASP A 122 19.31 22.58 -4.89
C ASP A 122 18.43 21.87 -5.93
N HIS A 123 17.54 20.98 -5.46
CA HIS A 123 16.71 20.16 -6.34
C HIS A 123 15.21 20.40 -6.08
N GLU A 124 14.38 20.07 -7.05
CA GLU A 124 12.93 19.97 -6.86
C GLU A 124 12.60 18.87 -5.84
N GLU A 125 11.77 19.20 -4.86
CA GLU A 125 11.36 18.21 -3.87
C GLU A 125 10.15 17.41 -4.32
N THR A 126 10.43 16.14 -4.63
CA THR A 126 9.45 15.06 -4.75
C THR A 126 9.65 14.04 -3.62
N LEU A 127 8.71 13.11 -3.43
CA LEU A 127 8.92 11.99 -2.51
C LEU A 127 10.13 11.11 -2.91
N ASN A 128 10.43 11.03 -4.21
CA ASN A 128 11.60 10.31 -4.71
C ASN A 128 12.89 11.05 -4.37
N HIS A 129 12.91 12.38 -4.49
CA HIS A 129 14.03 13.19 -4.03
C HIS A 129 14.21 13.08 -2.51
N LEU A 130 13.12 13.08 -1.74
CA LEU A 130 13.15 13.04 -0.26
C LEU A 130 14.06 11.92 0.28
N VAL A 131 14.03 10.72 -0.31
CA VAL A 131 14.81 9.56 0.16
C VAL A 131 16.29 9.57 -0.21
N ILE A 132 16.67 10.38 -1.20
CA ILE A 132 18.06 10.58 -1.67
C ILE A 132 18.61 11.97 -1.33
N CYS A 133 17.80 12.83 -0.73
CA CYS A 133 18.15 14.20 -0.40
C CYS A 133 19.34 14.24 0.56
N THR A 134 20.41 14.91 0.13
CA THR A 134 21.65 15.06 0.91
C THR A 134 21.41 15.76 2.24
N GLY A 135 20.55 16.79 2.26
CA GLY A 135 20.16 17.52 3.47
C GLY A 135 19.36 16.68 4.49
N LEU A 136 18.79 15.55 4.08
CA LEU A 136 18.02 14.64 4.96
C LEU A 136 18.74 13.33 5.27
N GLU A 137 19.96 13.13 4.74
CA GLU A 137 20.63 11.84 4.84
C GLU A 137 20.86 11.40 6.30
N GLN A 138 21.35 12.31 7.15
CA GLN A 138 21.59 12.02 8.56
C GLN A 138 20.30 11.72 9.33
N ALA A 139 19.21 12.39 8.96
CA ALA A 139 17.88 12.13 9.54
C ALA A 139 17.39 10.72 9.19
N PHE A 140 17.58 10.27 7.95
CA PHE A 140 17.28 8.89 7.57
C PHE A 140 18.17 7.87 8.29
N LEU A 141 19.49 8.10 8.35
CA LEU A 141 20.40 7.21 9.09
C LEU A 141 19.99 7.07 10.56
N THR A 142 19.55 8.16 11.18
CA THR A 142 19.00 8.17 12.55
C THR A 142 17.70 7.39 12.65
N ALA A 143 16.78 7.56 11.69
CA ALA A 143 15.51 6.83 11.66
C ALA A 143 15.71 5.32 11.49
N GLU A 144 16.64 4.91 10.63
CA GLU A 144 17.01 3.52 10.41
C GLU A 144 17.64 2.90 11.66
N LYS A 145 18.53 3.63 12.34
CA LYS A 145 19.10 3.21 13.62
C LYS A 145 18.03 3.00 14.70
N GLU A 146 17.13 3.96 14.88
CA GLU A 146 16.03 3.81 15.85
C GLU A 146 15.14 2.60 15.50
N THR A 147 14.93 2.35 14.21
CA THR A 147 14.18 1.18 13.72
C THR A 147 14.88 -0.13 14.12
N ILE A 148 16.18 -0.27 13.86
CA ILE A 148 16.95 -1.46 14.26
C ILE A 148 16.94 -1.66 15.77
N ASP A 149 17.15 -0.60 16.54
CA ASP A 149 17.19 -0.68 18.01
C ASP A 149 15.85 -1.15 18.58
N LYS A 150 14.74 -0.62 18.07
CA LYS A 150 13.38 -1.08 18.44
C LYS A 150 13.13 -2.52 18.02
N ILE A 151 13.57 -2.93 16.83
CA ILE A 151 13.45 -4.31 16.35
C ILE A 151 14.27 -5.26 17.23
N ARG A 152 15.52 -4.92 17.56
CA ARG A 152 16.37 -5.71 18.46
C ARG A 152 15.73 -5.85 19.83
N LYS A 153 15.22 -4.76 20.41
CA LYS A 153 14.51 -4.77 21.70
C LYS A 153 13.27 -5.67 21.66
N TYR A 154 12.52 -5.64 20.55
CA TYR A 154 11.36 -6.51 20.36
C TYR A 154 11.77 -7.98 20.20
N LEU A 155 12.87 -8.25 19.49
CA LEU A 155 13.38 -9.60 19.24
C LEU A 155 13.85 -10.29 20.53
N LYS A 156 14.44 -9.55 21.48
CA LYS A 156 14.86 -10.06 22.80
C LYS A 156 13.72 -10.71 23.60
N ARG A 157 12.45 -10.44 23.26
CA ARG A 157 11.28 -11.05 23.91
C ARG A 157 11.05 -12.50 23.48
N PHE A 158 11.73 -12.96 22.43
CA PHE A 158 11.58 -14.31 21.89
C PHE A 158 12.83 -15.13 22.19
N LYS A 159 12.62 -16.43 22.46
CA LYS A 159 13.72 -17.40 22.47
C LYS A 159 14.11 -17.71 21.02
N CYS A 160 15.17 -17.09 20.52
CA CYS A 160 15.74 -17.37 19.21
C CYS A 160 16.78 -18.49 19.30
N LYS A 161 16.86 -19.34 18.27
CA LYS A 161 17.86 -20.43 18.19
C LYS A 161 19.30 -19.89 18.11
N LYS A 162 19.48 -18.71 17.49
CA LYS A 162 20.75 -18.00 17.35
C LYS A 162 20.59 -16.60 17.93
N SER A 163 21.63 -16.09 18.59
CA SER A 163 21.70 -14.67 18.94
C SER A 163 21.83 -13.85 17.65
N VAL A 164 20.90 -12.91 17.45
CA VAL A 164 20.91 -12.03 16.29
C VAL A 164 21.62 -10.73 16.68
N THR A 165 22.68 -10.38 15.95
CA THR A 165 23.48 -9.17 16.14
C THR A 165 22.81 -7.96 15.51
N ILE A 166 23.23 -6.74 15.89
CA ILE A 166 22.77 -5.50 15.24
C ILE A 166 23.14 -5.48 13.76
N ASN A 167 24.36 -5.90 13.42
CA ASN A 167 24.86 -5.86 12.05
C ASN A 167 24.07 -6.79 11.13
N GLU A 168 23.73 -8.00 11.60
CA GLU A 168 22.86 -8.93 10.85
C GLU A 168 21.48 -8.33 10.58
N LEU A 169 20.91 -7.54 11.52
CA LEU A 169 19.65 -6.84 11.31
C LEU A 169 19.77 -5.71 10.29
N TYR A 170 20.84 -4.92 10.34
CA TYR A 170 21.10 -3.88 9.35
C TYR A 170 21.18 -4.45 7.94
N ILE A 171 22.03 -5.47 7.72
CA ILE A 171 22.20 -6.12 6.42
C ILE A 171 20.88 -6.76 5.94
N SER A 172 20.07 -7.29 6.88
CA SER A 172 18.80 -7.96 6.52
C SER A 172 17.67 -7.00 6.18
N ILE A 173 17.60 -5.82 6.82
CA ILE A 173 16.48 -4.86 6.69
C ILE A 173 16.84 -3.72 5.74
N PHE A 174 18.09 -3.26 5.79
CA PHE A 174 18.64 -2.19 4.99
C PHE A 174 19.71 -2.78 4.06
N GLU A 175 19.26 -3.56 3.07
CA GLU A 175 20.11 -4.39 2.20
C GLU A 175 21.25 -3.63 1.54
N TYR A 176 21.09 -2.33 1.30
CA TYR A 176 22.12 -1.48 0.72
C TYR A 176 23.34 -1.24 1.62
N ARG A 177 23.24 -1.61 2.91
CA ARG A 177 24.38 -1.64 3.83
C ARG A 177 25.19 -2.93 3.71
N ASP A 178 24.68 -3.91 2.96
CA ASP A 178 25.46 -5.04 2.48
C ASP A 178 26.40 -4.52 1.36
N PRO A 179 27.72 -4.71 1.48
CA PRO A 179 28.66 -4.31 0.43
C PRO A 179 28.34 -4.90 -0.96
N ALA A 180 27.57 -6.01 -1.02
CA ALA A 180 27.15 -6.62 -2.27
C ALA A 180 26.03 -5.85 -3.01
N PHE A 181 25.33 -4.90 -2.37
CA PHE A 181 24.13 -4.27 -2.93
C PHE A 181 24.02 -2.74 -2.70
N PRO A 182 25.07 -1.93 -2.93
CA PRO A 182 25.10 -0.52 -2.54
C PRO A 182 23.99 0.35 -3.17
N GLU A 183 23.45 -0.05 -4.32
CA GLU A 183 22.50 0.73 -5.12
C GLU A 183 21.04 0.65 -4.62
N LEU A 184 20.71 -0.28 -3.71
CA LEU A 184 19.32 -0.55 -3.31
C LEU A 184 18.73 0.47 -2.31
N LYS A 185 19.49 1.50 -1.95
CA LYS A 185 19.14 2.43 -0.87
C LYS A 185 17.86 3.22 -1.14
N GLN A 186 17.80 3.87 -2.30
CA GLN A 186 16.65 4.69 -2.71
C GLN A 186 15.38 3.84 -2.72
N ARG A 187 15.46 2.69 -3.39
CA ARG A 187 14.37 1.74 -3.51
C ARG A 187 13.85 1.27 -2.14
N ASN A 188 14.73 0.82 -1.26
CA ASN A 188 14.33 0.31 0.05
C ASN A 188 13.64 1.39 0.91
N ARG A 189 14.18 2.62 0.91
CA ARG A 189 13.53 3.75 1.60
C ARG A 189 12.16 4.08 1.00
N GLN A 190 12.03 4.11 -0.33
CA GLN A 190 10.74 4.34 -1.01
C GLN A 190 9.71 3.26 -0.66
N GLU A 191 10.10 1.98 -0.71
CA GLU A 191 9.22 0.86 -0.37
C GLU A 191 8.77 0.94 1.10
N LEU A 192 9.69 1.22 2.02
CA LEU A 192 9.37 1.36 3.44
C LEU A 192 8.47 2.57 3.72
N LEU A 193 8.65 3.71 3.02
CA LEU A 193 7.74 4.86 3.09
C LEU A 193 6.34 4.55 2.56
N ARG A 194 6.22 3.55 1.69
CA ARG A 194 4.93 3.01 1.24
C ARG A 194 4.36 1.95 2.18
N GLY A 195 5.11 1.56 3.20
CA GLY A 195 4.76 0.47 4.09
C GLY A 195 4.85 -0.90 3.40
N LEU A 196 5.73 -1.04 2.42
CA LEU A 196 6.06 -2.29 1.78
C LEU A 196 7.37 -2.84 2.34
N ILE A 197 7.48 -4.18 2.36
CA ILE A 197 8.71 -4.89 2.69
C ILE A 197 8.88 -6.00 1.66
N SER A 198 10.07 -6.10 1.07
CA SER A 198 10.36 -7.16 0.10
C SER A 198 10.37 -8.55 0.74
N HIS A 199 9.97 -9.56 -0.02
CA HIS A 199 10.07 -10.96 0.41
C HIS A 199 11.53 -11.40 0.64
N THR A 200 12.50 -10.73 0.01
CA THR A 200 13.94 -10.92 0.25
C THR A 200 14.31 -10.59 1.69
N ILE A 201 13.88 -9.43 2.20
CA ILE A 201 14.05 -9.04 3.61
C ILE A 201 13.39 -10.08 4.52
N VAL A 202 12.16 -10.51 4.22
CA VAL A 202 11.45 -11.52 5.02
C VAL A 202 12.19 -12.86 5.03
N LYS A 203 12.77 -13.28 3.89
CA LYS A 203 13.55 -14.52 3.76
C LYS A 203 14.83 -14.45 4.58
N LYS A 204 15.55 -13.32 4.55
CA LYS A 204 16.74 -13.08 5.39
C LYS A 204 16.37 -13.14 6.89
N LEU A 205 15.30 -12.45 7.30
CA LEU A 205 14.82 -12.49 8.69
C LEU A 205 14.38 -13.90 9.13
N ARG A 206 13.76 -14.68 8.25
CA ARG A 206 13.39 -16.08 8.54
C ARG A 206 14.62 -16.95 8.76
N LYS A 207 15.71 -16.75 8.02
CA LYS A 207 16.98 -17.47 8.23
C LYS A 207 17.59 -17.13 9.58
N LEU A 208 17.51 -15.88 10.02
CA LEU A 208 18.01 -15.45 11.33
C LEU A 208 17.13 -15.89 12.51
N THR A 209 15.84 -16.13 12.26
CA THR A 209 14.84 -16.37 13.31
C THR A 209 13.97 -17.60 13.01
N SER A 210 12.66 -17.43 12.86
CA SER A 210 11.70 -18.44 12.45
C SER A 210 10.64 -17.81 11.56
N LYS A 211 9.87 -18.63 10.82
CA LYS A 211 8.79 -18.12 9.94
C LYS A 211 7.78 -17.26 10.72
N ARG A 212 7.41 -17.69 11.93
CA ARG A 212 6.46 -16.96 12.78
C ARG A 212 7.03 -15.61 13.24
N ILE A 213 8.28 -15.61 13.70
CA ILE A 213 8.93 -14.38 14.20
C ILE A 213 9.16 -13.40 13.04
N ALA A 214 9.66 -13.86 11.90
CA ALA A 214 9.88 -13.01 10.72
C ALA A 214 8.60 -12.30 10.24
N SER A 215 7.45 -12.98 10.30
CA SER A 215 6.15 -12.36 9.98
C SER A 215 5.80 -11.22 10.95
N LEU A 216 5.98 -11.44 12.26
CA LEU A 216 5.77 -10.40 13.28
C LEU A 216 6.75 -9.23 13.12
N LEU A 217 8.02 -9.53 12.82
CA LEU A 217 9.05 -8.53 12.59
C LEU A 217 8.73 -7.68 11.36
N SER A 218 8.23 -8.27 10.27
CA SER A 218 7.83 -7.53 9.07
C SER A 218 6.83 -6.41 9.42
N LEU A 219 5.79 -6.74 10.18
CA LEU A 219 4.83 -5.75 10.68
C LEU A 219 5.50 -4.68 11.56
N LYS A 220 6.41 -5.08 12.46
CA LYS A 220 7.10 -4.16 13.36
C LYS A 220 8.08 -3.24 12.64
N ILE A 221 8.72 -3.70 11.56
CA ILE A 221 9.65 -2.90 10.75
C ILE A 221 8.89 -1.74 10.13
N ILE A 222 7.76 -2.01 9.46
CA ILE A 222 6.90 -0.95 8.88
C ILE A 222 6.53 0.05 9.97
N LYS A 223 6.03 -0.45 11.12
CA LYS A 223 5.62 0.41 12.24
C LYS A 223 6.74 1.30 12.74
N TYR A 224 7.88 0.71 13.10
CA TYR A 224 8.96 1.43 13.74
C TYR A 224 9.68 2.37 12.76
N PHE A 225 9.78 1.98 11.49
CA PHE A 225 10.30 2.86 10.45
C PHE A 225 9.40 4.08 10.24
N HIS A 226 8.08 3.92 10.12
CA HIS A 226 7.18 5.07 9.96
C HIS A 226 7.18 6.01 11.18
N GLU A 227 7.23 5.46 12.40
CA GLU A 227 7.39 6.28 13.62
C GLU A 227 8.69 7.08 13.58
N ALA A 228 9.79 6.42 13.23
CA ALA A 228 11.12 7.04 13.20
C ALA A 228 11.24 8.06 12.05
N PHE A 229 10.74 7.74 10.86
CA PHE A 229 10.64 8.65 9.72
C PHE A 229 9.85 9.91 10.09
N ARG A 230 8.66 9.75 10.68
CA ARG A 230 7.82 10.88 11.07
C ARG A 230 8.53 11.78 12.07
N LYS A 231 9.25 11.18 13.03
CA LYS A 231 9.95 11.89 14.10
C LYS A 231 11.22 12.61 13.61
N HIS A 232 12.07 11.92 12.86
CA HIS A 232 13.43 12.39 12.55
C HIS A 232 13.56 13.01 11.17
N VAL A 233 12.72 12.63 10.21
CA VAL A 233 12.81 13.14 8.83
C VAL A 233 11.68 14.13 8.57
N TRP A 234 10.43 13.68 8.74
CA TRP A 234 9.28 14.45 8.29
C TRP A 234 9.04 15.71 9.12
N LYS A 235 9.01 15.61 10.46
CA LYS A 235 8.82 16.77 11.34
C LYS A 235 9.94 17.82 11.17
N PRO A 236 11.24 17.46 11.17
CA PRO A 236 12.30 18.43 10.90
C PRO A 236 12.20 19.06 9.51
N ARG A 237 11.89 18.28 8.46
CA ARG A 237 11.63 18.84 7.12
C ARG A 237 10.46 19.84 7.13
N CYS A 238 9.37 19.57 7.84
CA CYS A 238 8.27 20.53 7.98
C CYS A 238 8.74 21.84 8.63
N LYS A 239 9.64 21.77 9.61
CA LYS A 239 10.23 22.96 10.22
C LYS A 239 11.06 23.76 9.20
N MET A 240 11.92 23.07 8.44
CA MET A 240 12.72 23.69 7.37
C MET A 240 11.82 24.34 6.30
N MET A 241 10.68 23.72 5.96
CA MET A 241 9.70 24.30 5.05
C MET A 241 9.10 25.59 5.61
N ASN A 242 8.69 25.60 6.89
CA ASN A 242 8.17 26.81 7.52
C ASN A 242 9.21 27.94 7.53
N GLU A 243 10.47 27.63 7.87
CA GLU A 243 11.58 28.59 7.86
C GLU A 243 11.83 29.13 6.43
N LEU A 244 11.73 28.28 5.41
CA LEU A 244 11.83 28.70 4.01
C LEU A 244 10.66 29.60 3.59
N GLU A 245 9.43 29.23 3.94
CA GLU A 245 8.23 30.04 3.66
C GLU A 245 8.32 31.42 4.33
N GLU A 246 8.79 31.49 5.57
CA GLU A 246 9.04 32.75 6.28
C GLU A 246 10.08 33.61 5.56
N SER A 247 11.16 33.01 5.07
CA SER A 247 12.20 33.73 4.30
C SER A 247 11.72 34.23 2.94
N LEU A 248 10.70 33.58 2.37
CA LEU A 248 10.04 33.97 1.11
C LEU A 248 8.80 34.86 1.35
N HIS A 249 8.56 35.26 2.60
CA HIS A 249 7.39 36.05 3.02
C HIS A 249 6.04 35.42 2.63
N ILE A 250 5.96 34.09 2.55
CA ILE A 250 4.73 33.36 2.27
C ILE A 250 3.86 33.34 3.53
N THR A 251 2.73 34.05 3.51
CA THR A 251 1.82 34.13 4.65
C THR A 251 0.79 33.01 4.66
N HIS A 252 0.11 32.80 5.80
CA HIS A 252 -1.01 31.87 5.86
C HIS A 252 -2.13 32.21 4.85
N GLN A 253 -2.36 33.50 4.59
CA GLN A 253 -3.37 33.93 3.63
C GLN A 253 -3.01 33.49 2.21
N ASP A 254 -1.73 33.55 1.85
CA ASP A 254 -1.26 33.12 0.53
C ASP A 254 -1.47 31.62 0.32
N LYS A 255 -1.26 30.82 1.37
CA LYS A 255 -1.50 29.36 1.33
C LYS A 255 -2.97 28.99 1.12
N CYS A 256 -3.89 29.87 1.53
CA CYS A 256 -5.33 29.69 1.34
C CYS A 256 -5.82 30.13 -0.04
N LYS A 257 -5.03 30.90 -0.80
CA LYS A 257 -5.34 31.23 -2.19
C LYS A 257 -5.16 29.96 -3.02
N THR A 258 -6.18 29.57 -3.78
CA THR A 258 -6.09 28.48 -4.74
C THR A 258 -6.04 29.08 -6.12
N SER A 259 -5.16 28.60 -6.99
CA SER A 259 -4.89 29.12 -8.34
C SER A 259 -6.07 28.98 -9.34
N ARG A 260 -7.31 28.80 -8.85
CA ARG A 260 -8.55 28.69 -9.66
C ARG A 260 -9.00 30.01 -10.30
N THR A 261 -8.15 31.03 -10.33
CA THR A 261 -8.52 32.38 -10.78
C THR A 261 -7.65 32.85 -11.93
N HIS A 262 -7.45 32.01 -12.95
CA HIS A 262 -6.96 32.52 -14.23
C HIS A 262 -8.11 33.14 -15.02
N LYS A 263 -8.01 34.46 -15.24
CA LYS A 263 -8.76 35.19 -16.27
C LYS A 263 -8.15 34.81 -17.62
N GLU A 264 -8.68 33.78 -18.27
CA GLU A 264 -8.42 33.50 -19.68
C GLU A 264 -9.70 33.70 -20.48
N ASP A 265 -9.57 34.12 -21.75
CA ASP A 265 -10.68 34.42 -22.64
C ASP A 265 -11.67 33.25 -22.76
N ALA A 266 -12.97 33.58 -22.69
CA ALA A 266 -14.08 32.63 -22.51
C ALA A 266 -14.28 31.63 -23.67
N GLU A 267 -13.61 31.83 -24.80
CA GLU A 267 -13.71 31.00 -25.99
C GLU A 267 -12.61 29.92 -26.00
N THR A 268 -11.35 30.32 -25.73
CA THR A 268 -10.22 29.41 -25.50
C THR A 268 -10.46 28.48 -24.30
N GLN A 269 -11.10 28.99 -23.23
CA GLN A 269 -11.52 28.17 -22.09
C GLN A 269 -12.55 27.11 -22.47
N ARG A 270 -13.49 27.39 -23.38
CA ARG A 270 -14.57 26.45 -23.72
C ARG A 270 -14.07 25.26 -24.52
N ASP A 271 -13.20 25.48 -25.50
CA ASP A 271 -12.62 24.41 -26.29
C ASP A 271 -11.59 23.60 -25.50
N HIS A 272 -10.71 24.28 -24.74
CA HIS A 272 -9.80 23.60 -23.81
C HIS A 272 -10.56 22.77 -22.77
N TYR A 273 -11.66 23.30 -22.22
CA TYR A 273 -12.52 22.57 -21.27
C TYR A 273 -13.20 21.36 -21.92
N ARG A 274 -13.73 21.50 -23.16
CA ARG A 274 -14.33 20.37 -23.89
C ARG A 274 -13.31 19.26 -24.18
N HIS A 275 -12.13 19.61 -24.67
CA HIS A 275 -11.06 18.63 -24.92
C HIS A 275 -10.60 17.96 -23.62
N THR A 276 -10.39 18.74 -22.55
CA THR A 276 -9.97 18.22 -21.23
C THR A 276 -11.05 17.34 -20.60
N LEU A 277 -12.33 17.70 -20.73
CA LEU A 277 -13.45 16.92 -20.22
C LEU A 277 -13.61 15.60 -20.97
N THR A 278 -13.46 15.61 -22.30
CA THR A 278 -13.50 14.40 -23.12
C THR A 278 -12.33 13.48 -22.76
N ALA A 279 -11.11 14.00 -22.71
CA ALA A 279 -9.93 13.23 -22.30
C ALA A 279 -10.07 12.67 -20.88
N PHE A 280 -10.63 13.44 -19.93
CA PHE A 280 -10.90 12.98 -18.58
C PHE A 280 -11.93 11.84 -18.55
N ARG A 281 -13.01 11.96 -19.33
CA ARG A 281 -14.04 10.91 -19.45
C ARG A 281 -13.49 9.64 -20.08
N GLU A 282 -12.69 9.76 -21.13
CA GLU A 282 -12.02 8.64 -21.80
C GLU A 282 -11.03 7.96 -20.86
N GLN A 283 -10.20 8.72 -20.13
CA GLN A 283 -9.29 8.17 -19.14
C GLN A 283 -10.03 7.45 -18.02
N LYS A 284 -11.15 8.02 -17.54
CA LYS A 284 -11.99 7.40 -16.52
C LYS A 284 -12.64 6.11 -17.02
N ALA A 285 -13.17 6.11 -18.25
CA ALA A 285 -13.75 4.93 -18.89
C ALA A 285 -12.70 3.83 -19.12
N SER A 286 -11.50 4.20 -19.59
CA SER A 286 -10.37 3.29 -19.76
C SER A 286 -9.97 2.63 -18.44
N LYS A 287 -9.78 3.42 -17.36
CA LYS A 287 -9.49 2.88 -16.02
C LYS A 287 -10.60 1.95 -15.52
N TYR A 288 -11.86 2.30 -15.75
CA TYR A 288 -12.99 1.46 -15.36
C TYR A 288 -13.00 0.12 -16.11
N ASN A 289 -12.80 0.15 -17.44
CA ASN A 289 -12.77 -1.05 -18.28
C ASN A 289 -11.59 -1.96 -17.92
N GLU A 290 -10.40 -1.39 -17.69
CA GLU A 290 -9.23 -2.13 -17.22
C GLU A 290 -9.49 -2.75 -15.83
N GLY A 291 -10.16 -2.02 -14.95
CA GLY A 291 -10.54 -2.53 -13.63
C GLY A 291 -11.53 -3.69 -13.72
N LEU A 292 -12.53 -3.59 -14.60
CA LEU A 292 -13.46 -4.68 -14.86
C LEU A 292 -12.75 -5.91 -15.42
N ARG A 293 -11.83 -5.72 -16.37
CA ARG A 293 -11.05 -6.80 -16.99
C ARG A 293 -10.26 -7.58 -15.92
N ARG A 294 -9.44 -6.88 -15.12
CA ARG A 294 -8.68 -7.49 -14.02
C ARG A 294 -9.56 -8.16 -12.97
N CYS A 295 -10.68 -7.54 -12.62
CA CYS A 295 -11.64 -8.13 -11.68
C CYS A 295 -12.19 -9.46 -12.22
N LYS A 296 -12.54 -9.51 -13.52
CA LYS A 296 -12.97 -10.76 -14.17
C LYS A 296 -11.89 -11.84 -14.11
N ASP A 297 -10.65 -11.50 -14.45
CA ASP A 297 -9.52 -12.43 -14.42
C ASP A 297 -9.26 -12.98 -13.00
N HIS A 298 -9.35 -12.11 -11.98
CA HIS A 298 -9.19 -12.51 -10.58
C HIS A 298 -10.30 -13.45 -10.11
N LEU A 299 -11.55 -13.14 -10.45
CA LEU A 299 -12.69 -13.98 -10.09
C LEU A 299 -12.61 -15.33 -10.80
N TYR A 300 -12.22 -15.35 -12.06
CA TYR A 300 -11.98 -16.59 -12.80
C TYR A 300 -10.90 -17.45 -12.13
N ARG A 301 -9.74 -16.86 -11.78
CA ARG A 301 -8.68 -17.56 -11.01
C ARG A 301 -9.16 -18.08 -9.66
N LEU A 302 -9.94 -17.28 -8.91
CA LEU A 302 -10.48 -17.70 -7.63
C LEU A 302 -11.41 -18.91 -7.76
N VAL A 303 -12.29 -18.90 -8.76
CA VAL A 303 -13.26 -19.99 -8.97
C VAL A 303 -12.57 -21.26 -9.46
N THR A 304 -11.55 -21.13 -10.32
CA THR A 304 -10.85 -22.29 -10.91
C THR A 304 -9.76 -22.88 -10.02
N THR A 305 -9.04 -22.05 -9.27
CA THR A 305 -7.86 -22.49 -8.48
C THR A 305 -8.06 -22.37 -6.97
N GLY A 306 -9.10 -21.66 -6.50
CA GLY A 306 -9.28 -21.32 -5.10
C GLY A 306 -8.30 -20.27 -4.57
N LEU A 307 -7.41 -19.73 -5.41
CA LEU A 307 -6.36 -18.79 -5.01
C LEU A 307 -6.78 -17.34 -5.27
N LEU A 308 -6.46 -16.47 -4.30
CA LEU A 308 -6.58 -15.02 -4.44
C LEU A 308 -5.21 -14.41 -4.76
N PRO A 309 -5.16 -13.27 -5.47
CA PRO A 309 -3.93 -12.52 -5.62
C PRO A 309 -3.30 -12.18 -4.26
N PRO A 310 -1.96 -12.24 -4.15
CA PRO A 310 -1.25 -12.14 -2.87
C PRO A 310 -1.36 -10.77 -2.20
N TRP A 311 -1.67 -9.74 -2.99
CA TRP A 311 -1.83 -8.37 -2.56
C TRP A 311 -3.23 -8.03 -2.05
N LYS A 312 -4.19 -8.96 -2.15
CA LYS A 312 -5.53 -8.73 -1.61
C LYS A 312 -5.51 -8.52 -0.10
N SER A 313 -6.26 -7.53 0.35
CA SER A 313 -6.32 -7.13 1.76
C SER A 313 -7.03 -8.19 2.62
N ARG A 314 -7.99 -8.91 2.02
CA ARG A 314 -8.76 -9.97 2.66
C ARG A 314 -8.49 -11.32 1.98
N LYS A 315 -7.83 -12.22 2.70
CA LYS A 315 -7.68 -13.62 2.28
C LYS A 315 -8.98 -14.37 2.61
N ILE A 316 -9.94 -14.39 1.68
CA ILE A 316 -11.11 -15.24 1.81
C ILE A 316 -10.66 -16.67 1.52
N THR A 317 -10.74 -17.55 2.53
CA THR A 317 -10.50 -18.98 2.33
C THR A 317 -11.79 -19.60 1.80
N VAL A 318 -11.82 -19.97 0.52
CA VAL A 318 -12.88 -20.84 0.00
C VAL A 318 -12.48 -22.26 0.38
N GLN A 319 -13.06 -22.79 1.46
CA GLN A 319 -12.89 -24.21 1.76
C GLN A 319 -13.66 -25.02 0.70
N HIS A 320 -12.95 -25.60 -0.26
CA HIS A 320 -13.48 -26.75 -1.00
C HIS A 320 -13.49 -27.94 -0.05
N LYS A 321 -14.68 -28.31 0.44
CA LYS A 321 -14.90 -29.68 0.93
C LYS A 321 -14.96 -30.56 -0.32
N ASN A 322 -13.84 -31.19 -0.69
CA ASN A 322 -13.89 -32.34 -1.58
C ASN A 322 -14.61 -33.47 -0.83
N ASN A 323 -15.91 -33.64 -1.10
CA ASN A 323 -16.64 -34.84 -0.76
C ASN A 323 -16.26 -35.92 -1.78
N ASN A 324 -15.13 -36.61 -1.55
CA ASN A 324 -14.93 -37.95 -2.09
C ASN A 324 -14.89 -38.91 -0.90
N ASN A 325 -16.06 -39.22 -0.36
CA ASN A 325 -16.25 -40.45 0.40
C ASN A 325 -16.91 -41.46 -0.53
N ASN A 326 -16.08 -42.23 -1.24
CA ASN A 326 -16.46 -43.55 -1.70
C ASN A 326 -16.56 -44.45 -0.47
N ASN A 327 -17.77 -44.63 0.07
CA ASN A 327 -18.07 -45.77 0.93
C ASN A 327 -19.04 -46.69 0.19
N ASN A 328 -18.46 -47.74 -0.40
CA ASN A 328 -19.17 -48.95 -0.80
C ASN A 328 -19.83 -49.56 0.44
N ASN A 329 -21.13 -49.31 0.61
CA ASN A 329 -21.98 -50.12 1.49
C ASN A 329 -22.29 -51.44 0.77
N LYS A 330 -21.46 -52.47 0.99
CA LYS A 330 -21.90 -53.85 0.78
C LYS A 330 -22.57 -54.31 2.07
N LYS A 331 -23.90 -54.32 2.03
CA LYS A 331 -24.78 -54.96 2.99
C LYS A 331 -24.37 -56.42 3.13
N ASN A 332 -24.25 -56.91 4.36
CA ASN A 332 -24.54 -58.31 4.69
C ASN A 332 -25.47 -58.30 5.91
N TYR A 333 -26.70 -58.72 5.66
CA TYR A 333 -27.65 -59.23 6.65
C TYR A 333 -27.56 -60.76 6.60
N ASP A 334 -27.84 -61.36 7.77
CA ASP A 334 -28.27 -62.76 8.02
C ASP A 334 -27.20 -63.88 7.94
N LYS A 335 -26.73 -64.37 9.10
CA LYS A 335 -27.42 -65.36 9.96
C LYS A 335 -26.73 -65.49 11.31
#